data_AF-A0A938K0V1-F1
#
_entry.id   AF-A0A938K0V1-F1
#
_cell.length_a   1.000
_cell.length_b   1.000
_cell.length_c   1.000
_cell.angle_alpha   90.00
_cell.angle_beta   90.00
_cell.angle_gamma   90.00
#
_symmetry.space_group_name_H-M   'P 1'
#
loop_
_entity.id
_entity.type
_entity.pdbx_description
1 polymer ?
#
loop_
_entity_poly.entity_id
_entity_poly.type
_entity_poly.pdbx_seq_one_letter_code
_entity_poly.pdbx_strand_id
1 'polypeptide(L)'
;MIRNPADAVDAPKPEKKEMRALNNPETAWLIEVIRGTPFHIPVLLAITTGMRRGEFLALRWSEVSLQRSLASVARSIEQTNEG
;
A
#
# COMPACT_ATOMS: atom_id res chain seq x y z
N MET A 1 39.04 -24.00 5.69
CA MET A 1 37.91 -23.62 4.81
C MET A 1 36.63 -24.03 5.53
N ILE A 2 35.87 -23.08 6.09
CA ILE A 2 34.62 -23.38 6.80
C ILE A 2 33.53 -23.34 5.73
N ARG A 3 32.96 -24.50 5.40
CA ARG A 3 31.83 -24.62 4.46
C ARG A 3 30.54 -24.57 5.28
N ASN A 4 29.60 -23.70 4.90
CA ASN A 4 28.29 -23.64 5.54
C ASN A 4 27.52 -24.92 5.17
N PRO A 5 27.15 -25.78 6.13
CA PRO A 5 26.41 -27.01 5.85
C PRO A 5 25.01 -26.75 5.26
N ALA A 6 24.46 -25.54 5.43
CA ALA A 6 23.18 -25.16 4.84
C ALA A 6 23.25 -24.89 3.32
N ASP A 7 24.43 -24.71 2.74
CA ASP A 7 24.59 -24.49 1.29
C ASP A 7 24.33 -25.76 0.46
N ALA A 8 24.20 -26.92 1.12
CA ALA A 8 24.00 -28.22 0.47
C ALA A 8 22.51 -28.56 0.24
N VAL A 9 21.59 -27.71 0.69
CA VAL A 9 20.14 -27.96 0.62
C VAL A 9 19.41 -26.73 0.12
N ASP A 10 18.36 -26.95 -0.68
CA ASP A 10 17.41 -25.89 -1.00
C ASP A 10 16.61 -25.53 0.25
N ALA A 11 16.52 -24.24 0.55
CA ALA A 11 15.70 -23.76 1.65
C ALA A 11 14.23 -24.18 1.43
N PRO A 12 13.52 -24.60 2.49
CA PRO A 12 12.11 -24.95 2.37
C PRO A 12 11.32 -23.74 1.86
N LYS A 13 10.36 -23.98 0.96
CA LYS A 13 9.49 -22.92 0.45
C LYS A 13 8.73 -22.30 1.63
N PRO A 14 8.85 -20.99 1.88
CA PRO A 14 8.07 -20.36 2.94
C PRO A 14 6.58 -20.50 2.63
N GLU A 15 5.80 -20.88 3.65
CA GLU A 15 4.34 -20.91 3.53
C GLU A 15 3.82 -19.50 3.32
N LYS A 16 3.07 -19.30 2.23
CA LYS A 16 2.42 -18.03 1.95
C LYS A 16 1.14 -17.95 2.78
N LYS A 17 1.11 -17.06 3.77
CA LYS A 17 -0.14 -16.70 4.44
C LYS A 17 -1.05 -15.99 3.44
N GLU A 18 -2.29 -16.43 3.33
CA GLU A 18 -3.28 -15.73 2.52
C GLU A 18 -3.53 -14.32 3.06
N MET A 19 -3.64 -13.37 2.14
CA MET A 19 -3.98 -12.00 2.49
C MET A 19 -5.47 -11.93 2.84
N ARG A 20 -5.80 -11.54 4.07
CA ARG A 20 -7.17 -11.23 4.46
C ARG A 20 -7.50 -9.79 4.05
N ALA A 21 -8.39 -9.63 3.08
CA ALA A 21 -9.00 -8.34 2.77
C ALA A 21 -10.05 -7.97 3.83
N LEU A 22 -10.24 -6.66 4.04
CA LEU A 22 -11.37 -6.16 4.84
C LEU A 22 -12.67 -6.37 4.07
N ASN A 23 -13.72 -6.77 4.78
CA ASN A 23 -15.08 -6.78 4.21
C ASN A 23 -15.72 -5.37 4.25
N ASN A 24 -16.92 -5.23 3.69
CA ASN A 24 -17.62 -3.94 3.62
C ASN A 24 -17.88 -3.33 5.01
N PRO A 25 -18.45 -4.07 5.99
CA PRO A 25 -18.60 -3.56 7.37
C PRO A 25 -17.29 -3.09 8.01
N GLU A 26 -16.21 -3.86 7.88
CA GLU A 26 -14.90 -3.53 8.43
C GLU A 26 -14.30 -2.28 7.78
N THR A 27 -14.49 -2.14 6.46
CA THR A 27 -14.04 -0.97 5.71
C THR A 27 -14.80 0.29 6.14
N ALA A 28 -16.12 0.20 6.29
CA ALA A 28 -16.94 1.31 6.78
C ALA A 28 -16.54 1.72 8.20
N TRP A 29 -16.32 0.73 9.09
CA TRP A 29 -15.85 0.98 10.44
C TRP A 29 -14.47 1.65 10.46
N LEU A 30 -13.53 1.19 9.63
CA LEU A 30 -12.21 1.81 9.50
C LEU A 30 -12.32 3.28 9.13
N ILE A 31 -13.13 3.62 8.11
CA ILE A 31 -13.32 5.00 7.64
C ILE A 31 -13.85 5.90 8.76
N GLU A 32 -14.78 5.39 9.58
CA GLU A 32 -15.29 6.19 10.70
C GLU A 32 -14.28 6.39 11.81
N VAL A 33 -13.53 5.36 12.18
CA VAL A 33 -12.53 5.46 13.25
C VAL A 33 -11.42 6.44 12.92
N ILE A 34 -11.03 6.52 11.65
CA ILE A 34 -9.95 7.43 11.20
C ILE A 34 -10.45 8.84 10.87
N ARG A 35 -11.76 9.10 10.93
CA ARG A 35 -12.32 10.42 10.60
C ARG A 35 -11.70 11.50 11.50
N GLY A 36 -11.24 12.58 10.87
CA GLY A 36 -10.56 13.69 11.58
C GLY A 36 -9.09 13.44 11.91
N THR A 37 -8.57 12.23 11.68
CA THR A 37 -7.13 11.96 11.77
C THR A 37 -6.41 12.32 10.46
N PRO A 38 -5.08 12.52 10.48
CA PRO A 38 -4.28 12.69 9.27
C PRO A 38 -4.40 11.53 8.26
N PHE A 39 -4.84 10.35 8.71
CA PHE A 39 -4.98 9.16 7.87
C PHE A 39 -6.30 9.10 7.11
N HIS A 40 -7.27 9.96 7.44
CA HIS A 40 -8.59 9.92 6.82
C HIS A 40 -8.54 10.01 5.29
N ILE A 41 -7.90 11.06 4.76
CA ILE A 41 -7.84 11.31 3.31
C ILE A 41 -6.99 10.25 2.58
N PRO A 42 -5.76 9.89 3.03
CA PRO A 42 -4.97 8.86 2.38
C PRO A 42 -5.67 7.50 2.30
N VAL A 43 -6.31 7.06 3.39
CA VAL A 43 -7.01 5.77 3.44
C VAL A 43 -8.27 5.80 2.57
N LEU A 44 -9.03 6.90 2.60
CA LEU A 44 -10.20 7.06 1.76
C LEU A 44 -9.83 6.99 0.27
N LEU A 45 -8.75 7.66 -0.15
CA LEU A 45 -8.25 7.58 -1.52
C LEU A 45 -7.84 6.14 -1.87
N ALA A 46 -7.08 5.45 -1.01
CA ALA A 46 -6.65 4.08 -1.27
C ALA A 46 -7.84 3.12 -1.43
N ILE A 47 -8.87 3.23 -0.58
CA ILE A 47 -10.08 2.39 -0.64
C ILE A 47 -10.91 2.68 -1.90
N THR A 48 -11.08 3.95 -2.26
CA THR A 48 -12.01 4.35 -3.32
C THR A 48 -11.42 4.31 -4.72
N THR A 49 -10.10 4.46 -4.84
CA THR A 49 -9.39 4.50 -6.14
C THR A 49 -8.51 3.28 -6.40
N GLY A 50 -8.21 2.48 -5.36
CA GLY A 50 -7.29 1.34 -5.46
C GLY A 50 -5.81 1.73 -5.61
N MET A 51 -5.45 3.00 -5.39
CA MET A 51 -4.06 3.45 -5.45
C MET A 51 -3.16 2.72 -4.45
N ARG A 52 -1.96 2.36 -4.88
CA ARG A 52 -0.92 1.84 -3.99
C ARG A 52 -0.36 2.94 -3.09
N ARG A 53 0.22 2.56 -1.95
CA ARG A 53 0.81 3.49 -0.98
C ARG A 53 1.78 4.48 -1.62
N GLY A 54 2.69 4.00 -2.46
CA GLY A 54 3.65 4.87 -3.14
C GLY A 54 3.02 5.84 -4.13
N GLU A 55 1.89 5.48 -4.74
CA GLU A 55 1.21 6.28 -5.77
C GLU A 55 0.52 7.49 -5.15
N PHE A 56 -0.31 7.30 -4.10
CA PHE A 56 -0.97 8.44 -3.46
C PHE A 56 0.00 9.32 -2.67
N LEU A 57 1.11 8.76 -2.16
CA LEU A 57 2.17 9.56 -1.53
C LEU A 57 2.94 10.41 -2.54
N ALA A 58 3.02 9.99 -3.80
CA ALA A 58 3.70 10.70 -4.86
C ALA A 58 2.76 11.65 -5.65
N LEU A 59 1.46 11.62 -5.39
CA LEU A 59 0.45 12.39 -6.12
C LEU A 59 0.68 13.90 -5.94
N ARG A 60 0.77 14.64 -7.04
CA ARG A 60 0.83 16.11 -7.01
C ARG A 60 -0.47 16.73 -7.48
N TRP A 61 -0.74 17.95 -7.02
CA TRP A 61 -1.91 18.73 -7.42
C TRP A 61 -2.05 18.92 -8.93
N SER A 62 -0.93 19.00 -9.68
CA SER A 62 -0.94 19.09 -11.14
C SER A 62 -1.53 17.85 -11.84
N GLU A 63 -1.64 16.72 -11.14
CA GLU A 63 -2.15 15.44 -11.66
C GLU A 63 -3.62 15.21 -11.26
N VAL A 64 -4.24 16.14 -10.54
CA VAL A 64 -5.61 16.04 -10.03
C VAL A 64 -6.48 17.09 -10.69
N SER A 65 -7.53 16.64 -11.39
CA SER A 65 -8.60 17.50 -11.89
C SER A 65 -9.89 17.18 -11.16
N LEU A 66 -10.23 18.03 -10.17
CA LEU A 66 -11.48 17.92 -9.44
C LEU A 66 -12.70 18.21 -10.31
N GLN A 67 -12.55 19.05 -11.34
CA GLN A 67 -13.61 19.35 -12.31
C GLN A 67 -13.98 18.13 -13.16
N ARG A 68 -13.01 17.25 -13.41
CA ARG A 68 -13.19 16.01 -14.17
C ARG A 68 -13.34 14.78 -13.28
N SER A 69 -13.28 14.96 -11.96
CA SER A 69 -13.21 13.86 -10.97
C SER A 69 -12.14 12.83 -11.32
N LEU A 70 -10.97 13.29 -11.77
CA LEU A 70 -9.91 12.43 -12.29
C LEU A 70 -8.57 12.74 -11.63
N ALA A 71 -7.84 11.68 -11.27
CA ALA A 71 -6.45 11.74 -10.84
C ALA A 71 -5.61 10.85 -11.73
N SER A 72 -4.45 11.35 -12.18
CA SER A 72 -3.50 10.60 -13.00
C SER A 72 -2.33 10.10 -12.17
N VAL A 73 -2.13 8.78 -12.13
CA VAL A 73 -0.96 8.18 -11.47
C VAL A 73 0.23 8.24 -12.43
N ALA A 74 1.17 9.17 -12.20
CA ALA A 74 2.36 9.31 -13.04
C ALA A 74 3.66 8.82 -12.36
N ARG A 75 3.64 8.62 -11.04
CA ARG A 75 4.81 8.22 -10.24
C ARG A 75 4.40 7.45 -9.00
N SER A 76 5.36 6.74 -8.42
CA SER A 76 5.25 6.08 -7.13
C SER A 76 6.53 6.31 -6.35
N ILE A 77 6.41 6.54 -5.05
CA ILE A 77 7.55 6.54 -4.12
C ILE A 77 7.74 5.10 -3.60
N GLU A 78 8.99 4.65 -3.56
CA GLU A 78 9.38 3.36 -3.00
C GLU A 78 10.33 3.60 -1.81
N GLN A 79 10.15 2.83 -0.74
CA GLN A 79 11.08 2.85 0.38
C GLN A 79 12.28 1.98 0.03
N THR A 80 13.48 2.53 0.14
CA THR A 80 14.71 1.78 -0.13
C THR A 80 15.37 1.36 1.19
N ASN A 81 16.28 0.38 1.13
CA ASN A 81 17.00 -0.07 2.33
C ASN A 81 17.91 1.03 2.93
N GLU A 82 18.15 2.12 2.21
CA GLU A 82 18.96 3.26 2.66
C GLU A 82 18.13 4.39 3.32
N GLY A 83 16.79 4.25 3.35
CA GLY A 83 15.87 5.28 3.84
C GLY A 83 14.96 5.79 2.73
#